data_AF-A0A6A5VQT9-F1
#
_entry.id   AF-A0A6A5VQT9-F1
#
_cell.length_a   1.000
_cell.length_b   1.000
_cell.length_c   1.000
_cell.angle_alpha   90.00
_cell.angle_beta   90.00
_cell.angle_gamma   90.00
#
_symmetry.space_group_name_H-M   'P 1'
#
loop_
_entity.id
_entity.type
_entity.pdbx_description
1 polymer ?
#
loop_
_entity_poly.entity_id
_entity_poly.type
_entity_poly.pdbx_seq_one_letter_code
_entity_poly.pdbx_strand_id
1 'polypeptide(L)' 'MANREAAIQVAISDLNAGIFPSQRAAAKAYNISIATLSRRVRGSQNWQNSHVY' A
#
# COMPACT_ATOMS: atom_id res chain seq x y z
N MET A 1 3.60 18.57 -4.99
CA MET A 1 4.25 17.40 -4.36
C MET A 1 3.18 16.44 -3.85
N ALA A 2 2.50 15.71 -4.74
CA ALA A 2 1.36 14.84 -4.40
C ALA A 2 1.38 13.45 -5.08
N ASN A 3 2.24 13.21 -6.08
CA ASN A 3 2.19 11.97 -6.86
C ASN A 3 2.68 10.73 -6.12
N ARG A 4 3.65 10.85 -5.21
CA ARG A 4 4.26 9.68 -4.58
C ARG A 4 3.34 9.01 -3.56
N GLU A 5 2.70 9.80 -2.69
CA GLU A 5 1.74 9.25 -1.73
C GLU A 5 0.48 8.73 -2.42
N ALA A 6 0.00 9.41 -3.47
CA ALA A 6 -1.11 8.93 -4.28
C ALA A 6 -0.79 7.57 -4.94
N ALA A 7 0.40 7.41 -5.53
CA ALA A 7 0.83 6.15 -6.13
C ALA A 7 0.92 5.02 -5.09
N ILE A 8 1.38 5.30 -3.86
CA ILE A 8 1.43 4.32 -2.78
C ILE A 8 0.01 3.90 -2.37
N GLN A 9 -0.94 4.83 -2.24
CA GLN A 9 -2.32 4.52 -1.89
C GLN A 9 -3.03 3.69 -2.96
N VAL A 10 -2.86 4.05 -4.24
CA VAL A 10 -3.40 3.26 -5.36
C VAL A 10 -2.79 1.86 -5.37
N ALA A 11 -1.48 1.73 -5.18
CA ALA A 11 -0.82 0.43 -5.12
C ALA A 11 -1.35 -0.47 -3.97
N ILE A 12 -1.70 0.11 -2.82
CA ILE A 12 -2.33 -0.61 -1.71
C ILE A 12 -3.76 -1.00 -2.05
N SER A 13 -4.52 -0.11 -2.69
CA SER A 13 -5.90 -0.37 -3.11
C SER A 13 -5.96 -1.54 -4.11
N ASP A 14 -5.12 -1.51 -5.14
CA ASP A 14 -5.03 -2.58 -6.15
C ASP A 14 -4.56 -3.91 -5.57
N LEU A 15 -3.63 -3.85 -4.61
CA LEU A 15 -3.20 -5.02 -3.88
C LEU A 15 -4.35 -5.65 -3.08
N ASN A 16 -5.12 -4.83 -2.34
CA ASN A 16 -6.27 -5.31 -1.58
C ASN A 16 -7.43 -5.76 -2.48
N ALA A 17 -7.57 -5.18 -3.67
CA ALA A 17 -8.54 -5.60 -4.69
C ALA A 17 -8.15 -6.92 -5.39
N GLY A 18 -6.95 -7.46 -5.14
CA GLY A 18 -6.46 -8.70 -5.74
C GLY A 18 -5.99 -8.54 -7.19
N ILE A 19 -5.80 -7.31 -7.69
CA ILE A 19 -5.26 -7.03 -9.03
C ILE A 19 -3.83 -7.58 -9.16
N PHE A 20 -3.05 -7.47 -8.09
CA PHE A 20 -1.69 -8.00 -8.04
C PHE A 20 -1.61 -9.23 -7.12
N PRO A 21 -0.90 -10.29 -7.53
CA PRO A 21 -0.80 -11.53 -6.75
C PRO A 21 0.07 -11.37 -5.49
N SER A 22 0.83 -10.28 -5.36
CA SER A 22 1.70 -10.02 -4.21
C SER A 22 2.11 -8.56 -4.08
N GLN A 23 2.55 -8.17 -2.87
CA GLN A 23 3.13 -6.85 -2.57
C GLN A 23 4.32 -6.52 -3.47
N ARG A 24 5.08 -7.55 -3.88
CA ARG A 24 6.24 -7.39 -4.77
C ARG A 24 5.84 -7.03 -6.20
N ALA A 25 4.75 -7.61 -6.70
CA ALA A 25 4.21 -7.29 -8.03
C ALA A 25 3.65 -5.86 -8.07
N ALA A 26 2.83 -5.48 -7.09
CA ALA A 26 2.31 -4.12 -6.96
C ALA A 26 3.44 -3.10 -6.82
N ALA A 27 4.45 -3.39 -5.99
CA ALA A 27 5.59 -2.50 -5.80
C ALA A 27 6.38 -2.26 -7.09
N LYS A 28 6.58 -3.30 -7.90
CA LYS A 28 7.26 -3.21 -9.19
C LYS A 28 6.43 -2.42 -10.21
N ALA A 29 5.11 -2.64 -10.26
CA ALA A 29 4.21 -1.93 -11.17
C ALA A 29 4.18 -0.42 -10.93
N TYR A 30 4.21 -0.01 -9.66
CA TYR A 30 4.16 1.39 -9.23
C TYR A 30 5.54 2.04 -8.98
N ASN A 31 6.64 1.35 -9.33
CA ASN A 31 8.01 1.81 -9.11
C ASN A 31 8.30 2.28 -7.67
N ILE A 32 7.75 1.57 -6.69
CA ILE A 32 7.90 1.85 -5.26
C ILE A 32 8.65 0.73 -4.57
N SER A 33 9.39 1.06 -3.52
CA SER A 33 10.13 0.07 -2.74
C SER A 33 9.17 -0.84 -1.95
N ILE A 34 9.42 -2.14 -1.94
CA ILE A 34 8.66 -3.12 -1.14
C ILE A 34 8.60 -2.73 0.33
N ALA A 35 9.72 -2.25 0.89
CA ALA A 35 9.77 -1.81 2.28
C ALA A 35 8.79 -0.65 2.56
N THR A 36 8.65 0.29 1.63
CA THR A 36 7.69 1.39 1.71
C THR A 36 6.26 0.86 1.67
N LEU A 37 5.94 0.00 0.70
CA LEU A 37 4.61 -0.58 0.55
C LEU A 37 4.23 -1.41 1.79
N SER A 38 5.13 -2.28 2.26
CA SER A 38 4.92 -3.13 3.43
C SER A 38 4.71 -2.30 4.71
N ARG A 39 5.53 -1.25 4.91
CA ARG A 39 5.35 -0.32 6.04
C ARG A 39 4.00 0.38 5.99
N ARG A 40 3.55 0.78 4.80
CA ARG A 40 2.28 1.48 4.61
C ARG A 40 1.07 0.55 4.80
N VAL A 41 1.13 -0.68 4.27
CA VAL A 41 0.08 -1.70 4.50
C VAL A 41 -0.07 -1.98 5.99
N ARG A 42 1.04 -2.21 6.71
CA ARG A 42 1.01 -2.41 8.16
C ARG A 42 0.50 -1.19 8.93
N GLY A 43 0.92 0.02 8.53
CA GLY A 43 0.44 1.26 9.12
C GLY A 43 -1.05 1.52 8.89
N SER A 44 -1.56 1.18 7.69
CA SER A 44 -2.98 1.28 7.35
C SER A 44 -3.84 0.35 8.21
N GLN A 45 -3.38 -0.87 8.45
CA GLN A 45 -4.05 -1.83 9.35
C GLN A 45 -4.09 -1.31 10.80
N ASN A 46 -3.02 -0.65 11.25
CA ASN A 46 -2.94 -0.12 12.61
C ASN A 46 -3.90 1.06 12.83
N TRP A 47 -4.08 1.94 11.82
CA TRP A 47 -5.09 3.00 11.85
C TRP A 47 -6.50 2.41 11.96
N GLN A 48 -6.84 1.44 11.10
CA GLN A 48 -8.16 0.81 11.08
C GLN A 48 -8.50 0.12 12.41
N ASN A 49 -7.50 -0.49 13.06
CA ASN A 49 -7.69 -1.12 14.37
C ASN A 49 -7.69 -0.13 15.54
N SER A 50 -7.08 1.05 15.38
CA SER A 50 -7.04 2.11 16.42
C SER A 50 -8.34 2.92 16.54
N HIS A 51 -9.23 2.84 15.55
CA HIS A 51 -10.54 3.52 15.57
C HIS A 51 -11.63 2.64 16.22
N VAL A 52 -11.21 1.74 17.12
CA VAL A 52 -12.07 0.92 17.96
C VAL A 52 -11.66 1.15 19.41
N TYR A 53 -11.98 2.33 19.95
CA TYR A 53 -12.03 2.60 21.38
C TYR A 53 -12.92 3.79 21.67
#